data_AF-U1MJJ2-F1
#
_entry.id   AF-U1MJJ2-F1
#
_cell.length_a   1.000
_cell.length_b   1.000
_cell.length_c   1.000
_cell.angle_alpha   90.00
_cell.angle_beta   90.00
_cell.angle_gamma   90.00
#
_symmetry.space_group_name_H-M   'P 1'
#
loop_
_entity.id
_entity.type
_entity.pdbx_description
1 polymer ?
#
loop_
_entity_poly.entity_id
_entity_poly.type
_entity_poly.pdbx_seq_one_letter_code
_entity_poly.pdbx_strand_id
1 'polypeptide(L)' 'MELFAVEGLPEIHPEDDLGALIADRTDLQSDDVVCVASTVVSKAEGRGTDLTAFPANDRATAIADRLDRLTG' A
#
# COMPACT_ATOMS: atom_id res chain seq x y z
N MET A 1 -17.30 19.12 9.56
CA MET A 1 -16.50 18.00 9.02
C MET A 1 -15.69 18.57 7.88
N GLU A 2 -14.38 18.59 8.06
CA GLU A 2 -13.40 19.06 7.10
C GLU A 2 -12.54 17.87 6.69
N LEU A 3 -12.11 17.84 5.43
CA LEU A 3 -11.30 16.77 4.88
C LEU A 3 -10.33 17.37 3.87
N PHE A 4 -9.06 17.00 3.99
CA PHE A 4 -8.02 17.42 3.07
C PHE A 4 -7.01 16.28 2.87
N ALA A 5 -6.23 16.38 1.79
CA ALA A 5 -5.16 15.44 1.50
C ALA A 5 -3.85 15.90 2.15
N VAL A 6 -3.02 14.95 2.57
CA VAL A 6 -1.63 15.24 2.97
C VAL A 6 -0.79 15.37 1.70
N GLU A 7 -0.54 16.61 1.28
CA GLU A 7 0.20 16.90 0.06
C GLU A 7 1.73 16.84 0.26
N GLY A 8 2.48 16.62 -0.83
CA GLY A 8 3.95 16.68 -0.80
C GLY A 8 4.64 15.51 -0.09
N LEU A 9 3.96 14.38 0.10
CA LEU A 9 4.60 13.14 0.53
C LEU A 9 5.57 12.62 -0.55
N PRO A 10 6.75 12.09 -0.17
CA PRO A 10 7.68 11.49 -1.10
C PRO A 10 7.16 10.12 -1.58
N GLU A 11 7.89 9.50 -2.51
CA GLU A 11 7.77 8.06 -2.75
C GLU A 11 8.21 7.32 -1.49
N ILE A 12 7.38 6.35 -1.04
CA ILE A 12 7.61 5.60 0.19
C ILE A 12 8.50 4.38 -0.09
N HIS A 13 9.50 4.21 0.75
CA HIS A 13 10.46 3.11 0.74
C HIS A 13 10.41 2.33 2.05
N PRO A 14 10.98 1.10 2.09
CA PRO A 14 11.10 0.34 3.32
C PRO A 14 11.81 1.13 4.42
N GLU A 15 11.32 0.98 5.65
CA GLU A 15 11.79 1.67 6.86
C GLU A 15 11.45 3.18 6.96
N ASP A 16 10.72 3.74 5.98
CA ASP A 16 10.22 5.12 6.10
C ASP A 16 9.20 5.25 7.25
N ASP A 17 9.38 6.28 8.09
CA ASP A 17 8.43 6.61 9.15
C ASP A 17 7.25 7.42 8.60
N LEU A 18 6.17 6.71 8.26
CA LEU A 18 4.93 7.33 7.77
C LEU A 18 4.32 8.31 8.78
N GLY A 19 4.42 8.03 10.08
CA GLY A 19 3.86 8.90 11.11
C GLY A 19 4.57 10.25 11.13
N ALA A 20 5.90 10.24 11.12
CA ALA A 20 6.71 11.45 11.03
C ALA A 20 6.46 12.21 9.72
N LEU A 21 6.43 11.51 8.58
CA LEU A 21 6.20 12.15 7.28
C LEU A 21 4.84 12.86 7.18
N ILE A 22 3.79 12.28 7.78
CA ILE A 22 2.46 12.88 7.85
C ILE A 22 2.45 14.07 8.82
N ALA A 23 3.00 13.90 10.02
CA ALA A 23 3.05 14.94 11.04
C ALA A 23 3.84 16.18 10.58
N ASP A 24 4.92 16.00 9.83
CA ASP A 24 5.71 17.11 9.29
C ASP A 24 4.95 17.98 8.26
N ARG A 25 3.82 17.49 7.73
CA ARG A 25 3.05 18.13 6.65
C ARG A 25 1.64 18.54 7.08
N THR A 26 1.27 18.29 8.33
CA THR A 26 -0.09 18.52 8.83
C THR A 26 -0.05 19.05 10.26
N ASP A 27 -1.05 19.84 10.63
CA ASP A 27 -1.24 20.33 12.02
C ASP A 27 -2.36 19.52 12.69
N LEU A 28 -2.04 18.26 13.05
CA LEU A 28 -3.00 17.32 13.62
C LEU A 28 -3.45 17.71 15.02
N GLN A 29 -4.76 17.66 15.24
CA GLN A 29 -5.39 17.84 16.55
C GLN A 29 -5.72 16.49 17.20
N SER A 30 -6.02 16.54 18.50
CA SER A 30 -6.23 15.33 19.33
C SER A 30 -7.41 14.46 18.89
N ASP A 31 -8.37 15.04 18.18
CA ASP A 31 -9.62 14.43 17.72
C ASP A 31 -9.63 14.15 16.21
N ASP A 32 -8.52 14.39 15.52
CA ASP A 32 -8.40 14.12 14.08
C ASP A 32 -8.30 12.61 13.77
N VAL A 33 -8.74 12.26 12.56
CA VAL A 33 -8.64 10.90 12.02
C VAL A 33 -7.72 10.90 10.81
N VAL A 34 -6.66 10.08 10.87
CA VAL A 34 -5.72 9.91 9.76
C VAL A 34 -6.06 8.63 8.99
N CYS A 35 -6.47 8.81 7.73
CA CYS A 35 -6.74 7.70 6.81
C CYS A 35 -5.51 7.44 5.93
N VAL A 36 -4.90 6.26 6.07
CA VAL A 36 -3.71 5.85 5.30
C VAL A 36 -4.05 4.69 4.38
N ALA A 37 -3.69 4.80 3.10
CA ALA A 37 -3.85 3.71 2.15
C ALA A 37 -2.90 2.55 2.48
N SER A 38 -3.39 1.30 2.41
CA SER A 38 -2.59 0.11 2.74
C SER A 38 -1.33 -0.06 1.89
N THR A 39 -1.29 0.53 0.69
CA THR A 39 -0.14 0.49 -0.21
C THR A 39 1.11 1.12 0.41
N VAL A 40 0.99 2.32 0.99
CA VAL A 40 2.16 3.01 1.57
C VAL A 40 2.62 2.35 2.86
N VAL A 41 1.67 1.80 3.63
CA VAL A 41 1.96 0.96 4.81
C VAL A 41 2.78 -0.27 4.38
N SER A 42 2.35 -0.96 3.31
CA SER A 42 3.08 -2.13 2.80
C SER A 42 4.47 -1.79 2.26
N LYS A 43 4.67 -0.60 1.69
CA LYS A 43 5.98 -0.12 1.24
C LYS A 43 6.92 0.12 2.42
N ALA A 44 6.46 0.89 3.41
CA ALA A 44 7.22 1.19 4.62
C ALA A 44 7.60 -0.07 5.40
N GLU A 45 6.69 -1.05 5.48
CA GLU A 45 6.93 -2.35 6.12
C GLU A 45 7.69 -3.35 5.24
N GLY A 46 8.24 -2.93 4.09
CA GLY A 46 9.09 -3.78 3.25
C GLY A 46 8.39 -5.00 2.64
N ARG A 47 7.06 -4.94 2.41
CA ARG A 47 6.28 -6.06 1.88
C ARG A 47 6.30 -6.22 0.36
N GLY A 48 7.05 -5.36 -0.34
CA GLY A 48 7.28 -5.50 -1.78
C GLY A 48 8.08 -6.77 -2.07
N THR A 49 7.64 -7.54 -3.07
CA THR A 49 8.32 -8.78 -3.46
C THR A 49 8.30 -8.95 -4.97
N ASP A 50 9.33 -9.61 -5.52
CA ASP A 50 9.39 -9.92 -6.94
C ASP A 50 8.48 -11.11 -7.24
N LEU A 51 7.65 -11.00 -8.27
CA LEU A 51 6.74 -12.07 -8.67
C LEU A 51 7.50 -13.38 -8.99
N THR A 52 8.72 -13.29 -9.50
CA THR A 52 9.58 -14.44 -9.83
C THR A 52 9.97 -15.26 -8.59
N ALA A 53 9.85 -14.72 -7.38
CA ALA A 53 10.05 -15.46 -6.14
C ALA A 53 8.93 -16.49 -5.86
N PHE A 54 7.82 -16.45 -6.61
CA PHE A 54 6.65 -17.30 -6.44
C PHE A 54 6.38 -18.15 -7.68
N PRO A 55 7.12 -19.24 -7.91
CA PRO A 55 6.84 -20.16 -9.01
C PRO A 55 5.43 -20.77 -8.85
N ALA A 56 4.65 -20.75 -9.92
CA ALA A 56 3.27 -21.24 -9.92
C ALA A 56 3.23 -22.76 -9.74
N ASN A 57 2.42 -23.22 -8.80
CA ASN A 57 2.05 -24.63 -8.67
C ASN A 57 0.81 -24.96 -9.52
N ASP A 58 0.47 -26.24 -9.64
CA ASP A 58 -0.66 -26.72 -10.44
C ASP A 58 -1.98 -26.01 -10.09
N ARG A 59 -2.20 -25.73 -8.80
CA ARG A 59 -3.41 -25.02 -8.34
C ARG A 59 -3.41 -23.56 -8.79
N ALA A 60 -2.28 -22.86 -8.69
CA ALA A 60 -2.15 -21.48 -9.13
C ALA A 60 -2.41 -21.35 -10.63
N THR A 61 -1.84 -22.26 -11.43
CA THR A 61 -2.09 -22.33 -12.87
C THR A 61 -3.58 -22.59 -13.17
N ALA A 62 -4.21 -23.55 -12.50
CA ALA A 62 -5.62 -23.85 -12.71
C ALA A 62 -6.55 -22.67 -12.35
N ILE A 63 -6.19 -21.86 -11.35
CA ILE A 63 -6.93 -20.63 -11.00
C ILE A 63 -6.75 -19.59 -12.12
N ALA A 64 -5.53 -19.38 -12.60
CA ALA A 64 -5.25 -18.44 -13.68
C ALA A 64 -6.04 -18.81 -14.95
N ASP A 65 -5.99 -20.07 -15.38
CA ASP A 65 -6.73 -20.56 -16.55
C ASP A 65 -8.25 -20.37 -16.42
N ARG A 66 -8.79 -20.53 -15.19
CA ARG A 66 -10.21 -20.32 -14.94
C ARG A 66 -10.59 -18.85 -15.03
N LEU A 67 -9.77 -17.95 -14.49
CA LEU A 67 -10.01 -16.51 -14.55
C LEU A 67 -9.95 -16.02 -16.00
N ASP A 68 -8.94 -16.46 -16.75
CA ASP A 68 -8.78 -16.14 -18.18
C ASP A 68 -10.03 -16.52 -18.99
N ARG A 69 -10.56 -17.74 -18.81
CA ARG A 69 -11.80 -18.15 -19.49
C ARG A 69 -13.05 -17.31 -19.12
N LEU A 70 -13.06 -16.66 -17.96
CA LEU A 70 -14.21 -15.88 -17.48
C LEU A 70 -14.13 -14.40 -17.82
N THR A 71 -12.91 -13.87 -18.00
CA THR A 71 -12.67 -12.44 -18.16
C THR A 71 -11.91 -12.06 -19.42
N GLY A 72 -11.35 -13.03 -20.15
CA GLY A 72 -10.77 -12.86 -21.48
C GLY A 72 -11.83 -12.80 -22.57
#